data_AF-A0A2D1R9P1-F1
#
_entry.id   AF-A0A2D1R9P1-F1
#
_cell.length_a   1.000
_cell.length_b   1.000
_cell.length_c   1.000
_cell.angle_alpha   90.00
_cell.angle_beta   90.00
_cell.angle_gamma   90.00
#
_symmetry.space_group_name_H-M   'P 1'
#
loop_
_entity.id
_entity.type
_entity.pdbx_description
1 polymer ?
#
loop_
_entity_poly.entity_id
_entity_poly.type
_entity_poly.pdbx_seq_one_letter_code
_entity_poly.pdbx_strand_id
1 'polypeptide(L)'
;MEQPQIKGGETYAEYETRRDSLEGSAGSYEGYGCTQDCSGHDAGYRWAEDNDLTDPADCGGKSWSFEEGCRSFAEERQEAEAEADSEQ
;
A
#
# COMPACT_ATOMS: atom_id res chain seq x y z
N MET A 1 17.04 -19.20 1.16
CA MET A 1 17.03 -18.06 2.10
C MET A 1 16.53 -16.88 1.29
N GLU A 2 15.22 -16.64 1.28
CA GLU A 2 14.69 -15.41 0.69
C GLU A 2 15.21 -14.24 1.53
N GLN A 3 15.97 -13.35 0.88
CA GLN A 3 16.39 -12.12 1.53
C GLN A 3 15.12 -11.30 1.79
N PRO A 4 14.94 -10.78 3.02
CA PRO A 4 13.79 -9.94 3.29
C PRO A 4 13.84 -8.73 2.37
N GLN A 5 12.72 -8.42 1.73
CA GLN A 5 12.62 -7.25 0.88
C GLN A 5 12.94 -6.01 1.71
N ILE A 6 13.78 -5.11 1.19
CA ILE A 6 14.14 -3.84 1.82
C ILE A 6 13.63 -2.71 0.94
N LYS A 7 12.73 -1.88 1.48
CA LYS A 7 12.21 -0.68 0.83
C LYS A 7 12.42 0.49 1.77
N GLY A 8 12.84 1.64 1.26
CA GLY A 8 13.11 2.83 2.07
C GLY A 8 14.29 2.68 3.05
N GLY A 9 15.09 1.61 2.93
CA GLY A 9 16.19 1.31 3.84
C GLY A 9 15.80 0.44 5.04
N GLU A 10 14.58 -0.09 5.08
CA GLU A 10 14.08 -0.93 6.18
C GLU A 10 13.30 -2.14 5.65
N THR A 11 13.23 -3.22 6.45
CA THR A 11 12.31 -4.33 6.19
C THR A 11 10.86 -3.91 6.47
N TYR A 12 9.89 -4.66 5.95
CA TYR A 12 8.48 -4.40 6.28
C TYR A 12 8.22 -4.49 7.79
N ALA A 13 8.81 -5.48 8.47
CA ALA A 13 8.64 -5.65 9.92
C ALA A 13 9.19 -4.47 10.74
N GLU A 14 10.31 -3.88 10.31
CA GLU A 14 10.87 -2.68 10.94
C GLU A 14 9.98 -1.45 10.69
N TYR A 15 9.47 -1.33 9.46
CA TYR A 15 8.51 -0.27 9.11
C TYR A 15 7.24 -0.34 9.95
N GLU A 16 6.66 -1.53 10.10
CA GLU A 16 5.49 -1.80 10.96
C GLU A 16 5.78 -1.41 12.41
N THR A 17 6.94 -1.82 12.95
CA THR A 17 7.34 -1.48 14.33
C THR A 17 7.45 0.03 14.52
N ARG A 18 8.03 0.74 13.55
CA ARG A 18 8.13 2.21 13.59
C ARG A 18 6.74 2.85 13.57
N ARG A 19 5.86 2.36 12.71
CA ARG A 19 4.47 2.83 12.60
C ARG A 19 3.69 2.62 13.89
N ASP A 20 3.76 1.43 14.48
CA ASP A 20 3.08 1.09 15.73
C ASP A 20 3.56 1.98 16.88
N SER A 21 4.86 2.27 16.93
CA SER A 21 5.46 3.16 17.93
C SER A 21 4.95 4.61 17.82
N LEU A 22 4.35 4.99 16.69
CA LEU A 22 3.78 6.32 16.48
C LEU A 22 2.28 6.38 16.83
N GLU A 23 1.66 5.25 17.22
CA GLU A 23 0.25 5.14 17.64
C GLU A 23 -0.75 5.84 16.67
N GLY A 24 -0.43 5.92 15.37
CA GLY A 24 -1.27 6.62 14.39
C GLY A 24 -1.35 8.15 14.57
N SER A 25 -0.42 8.75 15.33
CA SER A 25 -0.36 10.20 15.58
C SER A 25 -0.20 11.05 14.31
N ALA A 26 0.37 10.46 13.25
CA ALA A 26 0.50 11.07 11.93
C ALA A 26 -0.72 10.83 11.00
N GLY A 27 -1.76 10.16 11.50
CA GLY A 27 -2.96 9.78 10.75
C GLY A 27 -2.97 8.31 10.34
N SER A 28 -4.02 7.94 9.61
CA SER A 28 -4.23 6.60 9.05
C SER A 28 -4.73 6.69 7.61
N TYR A 29 -4.32 5.73 6.80
CA TYR A 29 -4.72 5.53 5.42
C TYR A 29 -5.28 4.11 5.28
N GLU A 30 -6.58 3.93 5.01
CA GLU A 30 -7.20 2.61 4.78
C GLU A 30 -6.83 1.54 5.84
N GLY A 31 -6.72 1.94 7.11
CA GLY A 31 -6.33 1.06 8.22
C GLY A 31 -4.81 0.92 8.44
N TYR A 32 -3.98 1.40 7.52
CA TYR A 32 -2.54 1.55 7.68
C TYR A 32 -2.19 2.86 8.40
N GLY A 33 -1.42 2.78 9.48
CA GLY A 33 -0.90 3.97 10.16
C GLY A 33 0.12 4.74 9.30
N CYS A 34 0.07 6.06 9.36
CA CYS A 34 1.05 6.89 8.67
C CYS A 34 2.29 7.08 9.56
N THR A 35 3.49 7.12 8.99
CA THR A 35 4.74 7.27 9.77
C THR A 35 5.18 8.72 9.98
N GLN A 36 4.78 9.63 9.11
CA GLN A 36 5.01 11.09 9.23
C GLN A 36 3.81 11.84 8.66
N ASP A 37 3.44 11.47 7.43
CA ASP A 37 2.24 11.88 6.73
C ASP A 37 1.75 10.69 5.88
N CYS A 38 0.51 10.76 5.42
CA CYS A 38 -0.07 9.72 4.55
C CYS A 38 0.30 9.91 3.07
N SER A 39 1.20 10.86 2.76
CA SER A 39 1.51 11.23 1.37
C SER A 39 2.16 10.09 0.59
N GLY A 40 2.90 9.21 1.26
CA GLY A 40 3.47 8.01 0.65
C GLY A 40 2.39 7.06 0.13
N HIS A 41 1.34 6.84 0.92
CA HIS A 41 0.20 6.02 0.52
C HIS A 41 -0.58 6.68 -0.61
N ASP A 42 -0.91 7.97 -0.46
CA ASP A 42 -1.65 8.69 -1.50
C ASP A 42 -0.88 8.74 -2.84
N ALA A 43 0.45 8.81 -2.79
CA ALA A 43 1.28 8.76 -3.98
C ALA A 43 1.26 7.37 -4.64
N GLY A 44 1.25 6.30 -3.83
CA GLY A 44 1.10 4.93 -4.30
C GLY A 44 -0.24 4.67 -4.97
N TYR A 45 -1.31 5.12 -4.33
CA TYR A 45 -2.68 4.99 -4.84
C TYR A 45 -2.86 5.71 -6.17
N ARG A 46 -2.48 6.99 -6.23
CA ARG A 46 -2.56 7.77 -7.48
C ARG A 46 -1.70 7.18 -8.59
N TRP A 47 -0.53 6.66 -8.25
CA TRP A 47 0.31 5.99 -9.25
C TRP A 47 -0.36 4.73 -9.78
N ALA A 48 -0.98 3.92 -8.92
CA ALA A 48 -1.73 2.74 -9.35
C ALA A 48 -2.94 3.12 -10.22
N GLU A 49 -3.67 4.18 -9.85
CA GLU A 49 -4.76 4.76 -10.64
C GLU A 49 -4.29 5.23 -12.03
N ASP A 50 -3.21 6.01 -12.08
CA ASP A 50 -2.63 6.52 -13.33
C ASP A 50 -2.13 5.39 -14.26
N ASN A 51 -1.79 4.23 -13.70
CA ASN A 51 -1.30 3.05 -14.44
C ASN A 51 -2.37 1.96 -14.61
N ASP A 52 -3.60 2.21 -14.14
CA ASP A 52 -4.74 1.27 -14.18
C ASP A 52 -4.37 -0.12 -13.64
N LEU A 53 -3.66 -0.15 -12.50
CA LEU A 53 -3.23 -1.40 -11.89
C LEU A 53 -4.39 -2.07 -11.17
N THR A 54 -4.76 -3.25 -11.64
CA THR A 54 -5.85 -4.08 -11.08
C THR A 54 -5.34 -5.30 -10.32
N ASP A 55 -4.04 -5.62 -10.43
CA ASP A 55 -3.42 -6.71 -9.67
C ASP A 55 -2.51 -6.13 -8.55
N PRO A 56 -2.82 -6.39 -7.26
CA PRO A 56 -1.96 -5.94 -6.16
C PRO A 56 -0.57 -6.58 -6.17
N ALA A 57 -0.35 -7.68 -6.90
CA ALA A 57 0.98 -8.26 -7.10
C ALA A 57 1.86 -7.41 -8.04
N ASP A 58 1.26 -6.57 -8.89
CA ASP A 58 1.98 -5.64 -9.77
C ASP A 58 2.43 -4.37 -9.01
N CYS A 59 1.94 -4.19 -7.78
CA CYS A 59 2.39 -3.10 -6.92
C CYS A 59 3.84 -3.30 -6.48
N GLY A 60 4.68 -2.40 -6.95
CA GLY A 60 6.07 -2.25 -6.50
C GLY A 60 6.31 -0.88 -5.88
N GLY A 61 7.57 -0.57 -5.61
CA GLY A 61 7.93 0.76 -5.13
C GLY A 61 9.23 0.80 -4.36
N LYS A 62 9.65 2.01 -4.04
CA LYS A 62 10.87 2.27 -3.24
C LYS A 62 10.58 2.42 -1.75
N SER A 63 9.33 2.54 -1.33
CA SER A 63 8.91 2.63 0.07
C SER A 63 7.71 1.73 0.35
N TRP A 64 7.57 1.30 1.60
CA TRP A 64 6.45 0.47 2.04
C TRP A 64 5.11 1.19 1.97
N SER A 65 5.03 2.44 2.44
CA SER A 65 3.82 3.26 2.34
C SER A 65 3.32 3.42 0.91
N PHE A 66 4.22 3.55 -0.07
CA PHE A 66 3.85 3.65 -1.47
C PHE A 66 3.23 2.35 -1.99
N GLU A 67 3.83 1.21 -1.65
CA GLU A 67 3.29 -0.08 -2.07
C GLU A 67 1.96 -0.39 -1.39
N GLU A 68 1.79 -0.01 -0.12
CA GLU A 68 0.52 -0.13 0.61
C GLU A 68 -0.59 0.68 -0.08
N GLY A 69 -0.31 1.93 -0.47
CA GLY A 69 -1.27 2.74 -1.22
C GLY A 69 -1.60 2.20 -2.60
N CYS A 70 -0.59 1.67 -3.32
CA CYS A 70 -0.82 1.02 -4.61
C CYS A 70 -1.74 -0.20 -4.48
N ARG A 71 -1.47 -1.07 -3.50
CA ARG A 71 -2.23 -2.30 -3.29
C ARG A 71 -3.68 -1.99 -2.95
N SER A 72 -3.91 -0.97 -2.12
CA SER A 72 -5.26 -0.51 -1.80
C SER A 72 -6.07 -0.18 -3.05
N PHE A 73 -5.51 0.56 -4.02
CA PHE A 73 -6.20 0.80 -5.29
C PHE A 73 -6.44 -0.49 -6.08
N ALA A 74 -5.40 -1.32 -6.22
CA ALA A 74 -5.49 -2.54 -7.03
C ALA A 74 -6.50 -3.55 -6.45
N GLU A 75 -6.56 -3.68 -5.13
CA GLU A 75 -7.55 -4.48 -4.40
C GLU A 75 -8.97 -3.94 -4.62
N GLU A 76 -9.19 -2.62 -4.47
CA GLU A 76 -10.47 -1.98 -4.80
C GLU A 76 -10.90 -2.23 -6.24
N ARG A 77 -9.94 -2.23 -7.17
CA ARG A 77 -10.23 -2.50 -8.58
C ARG A 77 -10.61 -3.96 -8.81
N GLN A 78 -9.82 -4.88 -8.28
CA GLN A 78 -10.05 -6.30 -8.40
C GLN A 78 -11.39 -6.72 -7.80
N GLU A 79 -11.75 -6.18 -6.63
CA GLU A 79 -13.04 -6.42 -5.99
C GLU A 79 -14.20 -5.93 -6.85
N ALA A 80 -14.12 -4.68 -7.34
CA ALA A 80 -15.16 -4.11 -8.19
C ALA A 80 -15.30 -4.85 -9.54
N GLU A 81 -14.21 -5.38 -10.10
CA GLU A 81 -14.27 -6.24 -11.28
C GLU A 81 -14.90 -7.61 -10.98
N ALA A 82 -14.59 -8.21 -9.82
CA ALA A 82 -15.17 -9.48 -9.37
C ALA A 82 -16.69 -9.34 -9.08
N GLU A 83 -17.11 -8.20 -8.55
CA GLU A 83 -18.53 -7.89 -8.32
C GLU A 83 -19.28 -7.77 -9.67
N ALA A 84 -18.70 -7.07 -10.65
CA ALA A 84 -19.28 -6.92 -11.98
C ALA A 84 -19.38 -8.24 -12.76
N ASP A 85 -18.47 -9.20 -12.53
CA ASP A 85 -18.52 -10.53 -13.15
C ASP A 85 -19.63 -11.41 -12.53
N SER A 86 -19.89 -11.25 -11.23
CA SER A 86 -20.84 -12.07 -10.47
C SER A 86 -22.33 -11.76 -10.75
N GLU A 87 -22.63 -10.65 -11.44
CA GLU A 87 -24.00 -10.21 -11.79
C GLU A 87 -24.47 -10.67 -13.19
N GLN A 88 -23.75 -11.58 -13.86
CA GLN A 88 -24.07 -12.11 -15.20
C GLN A 88 -24.79 -13.46 -15.21
#